data_AF-A0A6G3Z5E2-F1
#
_entry.id   AF-A0A6G3Z5E2-F1
#
_cell.length_a   1.000
_cell.length_b   1.000
_cell.length_c   1.000
_cell.angle_alpha   90.00
_cell.angle_beta   90.00
_cell.angle_gamma   90.00
#
_symmetry.space_group_name_H-M   'P 1'
#
loop_
_entity.id
_entity.type
_entity.pdbx_description
1 polymer ?
#
loop_
_entity_poly.entity_id
_entity_poly.type
_entity_poly.pdbx_seq_one_letter_code
_entity_poly.pdbx_strand_id
1 'polypeptide(L)'
;MAWQKVPNVAEYKWASKGAKWDNEIERKSGMTMEAAQEYAEKDPRINFFFFMRGSMFLEAGEGCEAKGQFNSGDVVFFGGKYWWGGASQADGYIWAPE
;
A
#
# COMPACT_ATOMS: atom_id res chain seq x y z
N MET A 1 -0.48 13.93 14.73
CA MET A 1 -1.28 13.30 13.65
C MET A 1 -0.94 11.83 13.67
N ALA A 2 -1.92 10.93 13.79
CA ALA A 2 -1.65 9.52 14.02
C ALA A 2 -2.13 8.69 12.82
N TRP A 3 -1.22 7.93 12.21
CA TRP A 3 -1.57 6.94 11.21
C TRP A 3 -2.30 5.77 11.87
N GLN A 4 -3.52 5.48 11.43
CA GLN A 4 -4.27 4.32 11.90
C GLN A 4 -3.86 3.09 11.08
N LYS A 5 -3.35 2.08 11.79
CA LYS A 5 -2.98 0.79 11.21
C LYS A 5 -4.21 -0.06 10.89
N VAL A 6 -4.26 -0.60 9.69
CA VAL A 6 -5.19 -1.63 9.21
C VAL A 6 -4.37 -2.90 8.95
N PRO A 7 -4.50 -3.95 9.77
CA PRO A 7 -3.63 -5.12 9.64
C PRO A 7 -4.03 -6.03 8.47
N ASN A 8 -3.05 -6.71 7.88
CA ASN A 8 -3.23 -7.77 6.87
C ASN A 8 -3.99 -7.33 5.61
N VAL A 9 -3.70 -6.13 5.11
CA VAL A 9 -4.32 -5.57 3.90
C VAL A 9 -3.30 -5.05 2.91
N ALA A 10 -3.63 -5.21 1.64
CA ALA A 10 -2.99 -4.56 0.50
C ALA A 10 -4.06 -4.35 -0.58
N GLU A 11 -3.81 -3.48 -1.57
CA GLU A 11 -4.58 -3.50 -2.81
C GLU A 11 -4.25 -4.81 -3.57
N TYR A 12 -4.90 -5.89 -3.15
CA TYR A 12 -4.70 -7.26 -3.63
C TYR A 12 -5.97 -7.73 -4.34
N LYS A 13 -5.81 -8.38 -5.50
CA LYS A 13 -6.86 -8.96 -6.35
C LYS A 13 -8.11 -9.39 -5.55
N TRP A 14 -9.28 -8.90 -5.97
CA TRP A 14 -10.54 -9.54 -5.59
C TRP A 14 -11.02 -10.43 -6.73
N ALA A 15 -10.96 -11.75 -6.50
CA ALA A 15 -11.73 -12.85 -7.09
C ALA A 15 -11.83 -13.02 -8.63
N SER A 16 -11.49 -12.03 -9.46
CA SER A 16 -11.44 -12.05 -10.94
C SER A 16 -11.03 -10.69 -11.52
N LYS A 17 -10.92 -9.61 -10.71
CA LYS A 17 -10.48 -8.28 -11.17
C LYS A 17 -9.13 -7.95 -10.55
N GLY A 18 -8.17 -7.52 -11.38
CA GLY A 18 -6.87 -7.05 -10.90
C GLY A 18 -7.02 -5.84 -9.98
N ALA A 19 -6.05 -5.66 -9.08
CA ALA A 19 -5.94 -4.42 -8.33
C ALA A 19 -5.67 -3.28 -9.31
N LYS A 20 -6.44 -2.19 -9.19
CA LYS A 20 -6.30 -1.01 -10.03
C LYS A 20 -5.44 0.01 -9.30
N TRP A 21 -4.14 -0.03 -9.58
CA TRP A 21 -3.12 0.85 -9.02
C TRP A 21 -3.14 2.27 -9.60
N ASP A 22 -4.31 2.72 -10.09
CA ASP A 22 -4.49 4.01 -10.75
C ASP A 22 -4.29 5.19 -9.77
N ASN A 23 -4.36 4.90 -8.48
CA ASN A 23 -4.18 5.80 -7.36
C ASN A 23 -2.80 5.67 -6.69
N GLU A 24 -1.92 4.80 -7.19
CA GLU A 24 -0.54 4.71 -6.75
C GLU A 24 0.18 6.02 -7.09
N ILE A 25 0.76 6.65 -6.07
CA ILE A 25 1.58 7.84 -6.24
C ILE A 25 3.02 7.42 -6.44
N GLU A 26 3.52 6.57 -5.55
CA GLU A 26 4.92 6.14 -5.58
C GLU A 26 5.14 4.87 -4.75
N ARG A 27 6.20 4.14 -5.11
CA ARG A 27 6.75 3.03 -4.33
C ARG A 27 8.18 3.33 -3.88
N LYS A 28 8.48 3.01 -2.62
CA LYS A 28 9.82 3.04 -2.04
C LYS A 28 10.20 1.67 -1.49
N SER A 29 11.49 1.43 -1.35
CA SER A 29 12.05 0.18 -0.84
C SER A 29 13.01 0.43 0.32
N GLY A 30 13.10 -0.53 1.24
CA GLY A 30 14.02 -0.48 2.39
C GLY A 30 13.67 0.60 3.41
N MET A 31 12.40 0.99 3.52
CA MET A 31 11.94 1.96 4.49
C MET A 31 11.62 1.29 5.84
N THR A 32 11.85 2.04 6.92
CA THR A 32 11.22 1.74 8.21
C THR A 32 9.78 2.27 8.20
N MET A 33 8.94 1.75 9.11
CA MET A 33 7.56 2.22 9.25
C MET A 33 7.50 3.72 9.62
N GLU A 34 8.38 4.17 10.51
CA GLU A 34 8.47 5.59 10.91
C GLU A 34 8.86 6.48 9.72
N ALA A 35 9.87 6.09 8.94
CA ALA A 35 10.28 6.86 7.75
C ALA A 35 9.17 6.92 6.69
N ALA A 36 8.35 5.86 6.56
CA ALA A 36 7.21 5.84 5.66
C ALA A 36 6.12 6.84 6.10
N GLN A 37 5.84 6.89 7.40
CA GLN A 37 4.90 7.86 7.97
C GLN A 37 5.39 9.29 7.74
N GLU A 38 6.65 9.58 8.06
CA GLU A 38 7.23 10.91 7.83
C GLU A 38 7.25 11.32 6.36
N TYR A 39 7.45 10.36 5.44
CA TYR A 39 7.39 10.64 3.99
C TYR A 39 5.96 10.98 3.56
N ALA A 40 5.00 10.17 3.99
CA ALA A 40 3.59 10.39 3.68
C ALA A 40 3.07 11.72 4.26
N GLU A 41 3.56 12.14 5.43
CA GLU A 41 3.22 13.44 6.05
C GLU A 41 3.72 14.65 5.26
N LYS A 42 4.81 14.49 4.50
CA LYS A 42 5.41 15.58 3.72
C LYS A 42 4.73 15.78 2.36
N ASP A 43 3.96 14.81 1.88
CA ASP A 43 3.28 14.88 0.59
C ASP A 43 1.75 14.88 0.78
N PRO A 44 1.08 16.03 0.58
CA PRO A 44 -0.36 16.14 0.80
C PRO A 44 -1.21 15.30 -0.18
N ARG A 45 -0.59 14.73 -1.23
CA ARG A 45 -1.27 13.81 -2.15
C ARG A 45 -1.47 12.43 -1.51
N ILE A 46 -0.61 12.07 -0.55
CA ILE A 46 -0.62 10.76 0.11
C ILE A 46 -1.59 10.81 1.28
N ASN A 47 -2.57 9.92 1.29
CA ASN A 47 -3.53 9.80 2.39
C ASN A 47 -3.66 8.37 2.93
N PHE A 48 -3.10 7.40 2.23
CA PHE A 48 -2.87 6.07 2.77
C PHE A 48 -1.66 5.40 2.10
N PHE A 49 -1.11 4.39 2.77
CA PHE A 49 -0.01 3.58 2.23
C PHE A 49 -0.07 2.14 2.72
N PHE A 50 0.60 1.24 2.00
CA PHE A 50 0.89 -0.12 2.46
C PHE A 50 2.34 -0.24 2.88
N PHE A 51 2.56 -0.88 4.02
CA PHE A 51 3.89 -1.29 4.47
C PHE A 51 4.00 -2.82 4.39
N MET A 52 4.98 -3.30 3.62
CA MET A 52 5.22 -4.72 3.44
C MET A 52 6.04 -5.25 4.62
N ARG A 53 5.46 -6.16 5.39
CA ARG A 53 6.15 -6.87 6.48
C ARG A 53 6.88 -8.12 5.99
N GLY A 54 6.40 -8.71 4.91
CA GLY A 54 7.02 -9.87 4.26
C GLY A 54 7.04 -9.73 2.75
N SER A 55 7.74 -10.65 2.09
CA SER A 55 7.75 -10.69 0.62
C SER A 55 6.43 -11.21 0.07
N MET A 56 5.95 -10.58 -0.99
CA MET A 56 4.77 -11.02 -1.74
C MET A 56 4.94 -10.70 -3.22
N PHE A 57 4.32 -11.49 -4.09
CA PHE A 57 4.29 -11.20 -5.52
C PHE A 57 2.89 -10.79 -5.92
N LEU A 58 2.76 -9.60 -6.49
CA LEU A 58 1.50 -9.05 -6.97
C LEU A 58 1.35 -9.36 -8.45
N GLU A 59 0.70 -10.51 -8.71
CA GLU A 59 0.39 -10.98 -10.04
C GLU A 59 -0.61 -10.06 -10.77
N ALA A 60 -0.47 -10.01 -12.10
CA ALA A 60 -1.43 -9.38 -12.99
C ALA A 60 -2.81 -10.05 -12.86
N GLY A 61 -3.88 -9.26 -12.72
CA GLY A 61 -5.25 -9.74 -12.95
C GLY A 61 -5.66 -9.57 -14.41
N GLU A 62 -6.81 -10.11 -14.80
CA GLU A 62 -7.33 -9.91 -16.15
C GLU A 62 -7.51 -8.41 -16.43
N GLY A 63 -6.83 -7.90 -17.46
CA GLY A 63 -6.83 -6.48 -17.81
C GLY A 63 -6.00 -5.56 -16.90
N CYS A 64 -5.09 -6.09 -16.07
CA CYS A 64 -4.19 -5.31 -15.22
C CYS A 64 -2.75 -5.78 -15.37
N GLU A 65 -1.78 -4.88 -15.15
CA GLU A 65 -0.35 -5.23 -15.14
C GLU A 65 0.06 -5.85 -13.80
N ALA A 66 1.02 -6.78 -13.83
CA ALA A 66 1.65 -7.27 -12.62
C ALA A 66 2.49 -6.14 -12.01
N LYS A 67 2.38 -5.93 -10.70
CA LYS A 67 3.28 -5.02 -9.97
C LYS A 67 4.58 -5.70 -9.53
N GLY A 68 4.67 -7.01 -9.74
CA GLY A 68 5.88 -7.78 -9.53
C GLY A 68 6.12 -8.10 -8.06
N GLN A 69 7.38 -8.30 -7.71
CA GLN A 69 7.79 -8.70 -6.38
C GLN A 69 7.87 -7.51 -5.44
N PHE A 70 7.35 -7.71 -4.23
CA PHE A 70 7.50 -6.86 -3.06
C PHE A 70 8.31 -7.60 -2.00
N ASN A 71 9.13 -6.85 -1.27
CA ASN A 71 9.96 -7.35 -0.19
C ASN A 71 9.58 -6.66 1.13
N SER A 72 10.02 -7.25 2.25
CA SER A 72 9.90 -6.61 3.55
C SER A 72 10.56 -5.23 3.53
N GLY A 73 9.89 -4.21 4.07
CA GLY A 73 10.33 -2.82 4.05
C GLY A 73 9.98 -2.06 2.77
N ASP A 74 9.34 -2.70 1.79
CA ASP A 74 8.72 -1.97 0.68
C ASP A 74 7.46 -1.23 1.14
N VAL A 75 7.26 -0.07 0.56
CA VAL A 75 6.14 0.81 0.88
C VAL A 75 5.53 1.31 -0.41
N VAL A 76 4.21 1.28 -0.50
CA VAL A 76 3.48 1.88 -1.61
C VAL A 76 2.54 2.95 -1.08
N PHE A 77 2.67 4.15 -1.63
CA PHE A 77 1.91 5.33 -1.25
C PHE A 77 0.81 5.59 -2.27
N PHE A 78 -0.35 5.97 -1.77
CA PHE A 78 -1.54 6.17 -2.57
C PHE A 78 -2.26 7.46 -2.22
N GLY A 79 -2.99 7.97 -3.19
CA GLY A 79 -3.90 9.09 -3.03
C GLY A 79 -5.37 8.68 -3.17
N GLY A 80 -6.26 9.59 -2.80
CA GLY A 80 -7.71 9.42 -3.03
C GLY A 80 -8.36 8.42 -2.05
N LYS A 81 -9.24 7.56 -2.56
CA LYS A 81 -10.01 6.67 -1.68
C LYS A 81 -9.28 5.34 -1.52
N TYR A 82 -9.05 4.95 -0.27
CA TYR A 82 -8.46 3.65 0.03
C TYR A 82 -9.37 2.49 -0.38
N TRP A 83 -8.75 1.43 -0.87
CA TRP A 83 -9.38 0.14 -1.13
C TRP A 83 -8.53 -0.98 -0.53
N TRP A 84 -9.17 -1.96 0.10
CA TRP A 84 -8.49 -3.04 0.81
C TRP A 84 -8.87 -4.40 0.24
N GLY A 85 -7.86 -5.15 -0.20
CA GLY A 85 -7.90 -6.61 -0.31
C GLY A 85 -7.22 -7.26 0.89
N GLY A 86 -7.34 -8.58 1.01
CA GLY A 86 -6.67 -9.35 2.07
C GLY A 86 -5.23 -9.69 1.68
N ALA A 87 -4.26 -9.33 2.53
CA ALA A 87 -2.85 -9.67 2.34
C ALA A 87 -2.13 -9.79 3.69
N SER A 88 -1.88 -11.02 4.14
CA SER A 88 -1.24 -11.29 5.45
C SER A 88 0.19 -10.74 5.59
N GLN A 89 0.84 -10.43 4.46
CA GLN A 89 2.21 -9.95 4.36
C GLN A 89 2.33 -8.42 4.46
N ALA A 90 1.21 -7.69 4.43
CA ALA A 90 1.18 -6.24 4.35
C ALA A 90 0.22 -5.64 5.38
N ASP A 91 0.50 -4.42 5.83
CA ASP A 91 -0.43 -3.63 6.62
C ASP A 91 -0.71 -2.30 5.90
N GLY A 92 -1.96 -1.86 5.95
CA GLY A 92 -2.38 -0.54 5.50
C GLY A 92 -2.25 0.48 6.62
N TYR A 93 -2.00 1.72 6.25
CA TYR A 93 -1.96 2.87 7.14
C TYR A 93 -2.78 3.98 6.52
N ILE A 94 -3.81 4.44 7.24
CA ILE A 94 -4.63 5.58 6.81
C ILE A 94 -4.36 6.78 7.69
N TRP A 95 -4.42 7.94 7.05
CA TRP A 95 -4.45 9.19 7.77
C TRP A 95 -5.80 9.36 8.43
N ALA A 96 -5.85 9.34 9.77
CA ALA A 96 -7.04 9.71 10.52
C ALA A 96 -6.93 11.20 10.89
N PRO A 97 -7.67 12.11 10.22
CA PRO A 97 -7.85 13.45 10.75
C PRO A 97 -8.65 13.36 12.06
N GLU A 98 -8.10 13.90 13.15
CA GLU A 98 -8.82 14.12 14.42
C GLU A 98 -10.01 15.07 14.24
#